data_AF-A0A1V4SAD0-F1
#
_entry.id   AF-A0A1V4SAD0-F1
#
_cell.length_a   1.000
_cell.length_b   1.000
_cell.length_c   1.000
_cell.angle_alpha   90.00
_cell.angle_beta   90.00
_cell.angle_gamma   90.00
#
_symmetry.space_group_name_H-M   'P 1'
#
loop_
_entity.id
_entity.type
_entity.pdbx_description
1 polymer ?
#
loop_
_entity_poly.entity_id
_entity_poly.type
_entity_poly.pdbx_seq_one_letter_code
_entity_poly.pdbx_strand_id
1 'polypeptide(L)'
;MKFPETHFLFQTSLRYILNVLMIFIILILGVGLAKPIYSLREVLVDISIGHSFHKVVTDILSFLVVIELFRSFVDFFGAHRFRLHAVIDPALVLLMRELIDILYNNPSIHLKELVRTLAVRYSPGQSVDVEGM
;
A
#
# COMPACT_ATOMS: atom_id res chain seq x y z
N MET A 1 -34.28 -26.93 -28.45
CA MET A 1 -33.37 -25.77 -28.65
C MET A 1 -32.06 -26.08 -27.97
N LYS A 2 -31.00 -26.34 -28.75
CA LYS A 2 -29.65 -26.64 -28.25
C LYS A 2 -28.98 -25.29 -27.96
N PHE A 3 -28.53 -25.04 -26.74
CA PHE A 3 -27.70 -23.87 -26.38
C PHE A 3 -26.20 -24.27 -26.22
N PRO A 4 -25.44 -24.53 -27.30
CA PRO A 4 -24.03 -24.88 -27.20
C PRO A 4 -23.04 -23.68 -27.31
N GLU A 5 -23.51 -22.44 -27.49
CA GLU A 5 -22.64 -21.31 -27.88
C GLU A 5 -22.20 -20.39 -26.71
N THR A 6 -22.94 -20.37 -25.59
CA THR A 6 -22.73 -19.34 -24.53
C THR A 6 -21.43 -19.52 -23.76
N HIS A 7 -21.04 -20.77 -23.49
CA HIS A 7 -19.78 -21.07 -22.81
C HIS A 7 -18.55 -20.68 -23.64
N PHE A 8 -18.60 -20.80 -24.97
CA PHE A 8 -17.50 -20.44 -25.86
C PHE A 8 -17.35 -18.92 -25.98
N LEU A 9 -18.46 -18.19 -26.11
CA LEU A 9 -18.46 -16.73 -26.14
C LEU A 9 -17.93 -16.15 -24.82
N PHE A 10 -18.42 -16.65 -23.68
CA PHE A 10 -17.97 -16.21 -22.37
C PHE A 10 -16.47 -16.43 -22.16
N GLN A 11 -15.95 -17.62 -22.47
CA GLN A 11 -14.52 -17.92 -22.32
C GLN A 11 -13.65 -17.10 -23.29
N THR A 12 -14.12 -16.87 -24.51
CA THR A 12 -13.42 -16.05 -25.50
C THR A 12 -13.35 -14.59 -25.07
N SER A 13 -14.47 -14.02 -24.62
CA SER A 13 -14.51 -12.66 -24.06
C SER A 13 -13.63 -12.53 -22.82
N LEU A 14 -13.68 -13.51 -21.90
CA LEU A 14 -12.84 -13.52 -20.71
C LEU A 14 -11.36 -13.53 -21.09
N ARG A 15 -10.95 -14.38 -22.03
CA ARG A 15 -9.56 -14.45 -22.52
C ARG A 15 -9.10 -13.12 -23.11
N TYR A 16 -9.97 -12.45 -23.87
CA TYR A 16 -9.65 -11.14 -24.45
C TYR A 16 -9.48 -10.06 -23.38
N ILE A 17 -10.42 -9.97 -22.43
CA ILE A 17 -10.36 -9.04 -21.29
C ILE A 17 -9.10 -9.26 -20.48
N LEU A 18 -8.76 -10.52 -20.19
CA LEU A 18 -7.56 -10.87 -19.42
C LEU A 18 -6.27 -10.49 -20.14
N ASN A 19 -6.20 -10.67 -21.46
CA ASN A 19 -5.04 -10.27 -22.24
C ASN A 19 -4.84 -8.74 -22.21
N VAL A 20 -5.92 -7.98 -22.38
CA VAL A 20 -5.90 -6.51 -22.26
C VAL A 20 -5.49 -6.08 -20.84
N LEU A 21 -6.03 -6.73 -19.82
CA LEU A 21 -5.67 -6.48 -18.42
C LEU A 21 -4.18 -6.77 -18.17
N MET A 22 -3.64 -7.85 -18.71
CA MET A 22 -2.22 -8.19 -18.56
C MET A 22 -1.30 -7.11 -19.15
N ILE A 23 -1.64 -6.61 -20.35
CA ILE A 23 -0.90 -5.51 -20.98
C ILE A 23 -0.95 -4.26 -20.10
N PHE A 24 -2.12 -3.94 -19.55
CA PHE A 24 -2.29 -2.79 -18.67
C PHE A 24 -1.48 -2.93 -17.38
N ILE A 25 -1.46 -4.11 -16.77
CA ILE A 25 -0.66 -4.45 -15.59
C ILE A 25 0.83 -4.23 -15.88
N ILE A 26 1.33 -4.74 -17.02
CA ILE A 26 2.73 -4.59 -17.43
C ILE A 26 3.09 -3.09 -17.59
N LEU A 27 2.21 -2.30 -18.21
CA LEU A 27 2.44 -0.85 -18.36
C LEU A 27 2.47 -0.13 -17.01
N ILE A 28 1.52 -0.42 -16.11
CA ILE A 28 1.49 0.17 -14.77
C ILE A 28 2.73 -0.22 -13.98
N LEU A 29 3.14 -1.49 -14.05
CA LEU A 29 4.36 -1.97 -13.40
C LEU A 29 5.58 -1.23 -13.93
N GLY A 30 5.71 -1.06 -15.25
CA GLY A 30 6.80 -0.32 -15.86
C GLY A 30 6.87 1.14 -15.44
N VAL A 31 5.72 1.84 -15.44
CA VAL A 31 5.64 3.25 -15.00
C VAL A 31 5.87 3.37 -13.49
N GLY A 32 5.32 2.45 -12.70
CA GLY A 32 5.48 2.41 -11.26
C GLY A 32 6.93 2.15 -10.84
N LEU A 33 7.68 1.34 -11.61
CA LEU A 33 9.12 1.11 -11.43
C LEU A 33 9.96 2.35 -11.67
N ALA A 34 9.54 3.22 -12.59
CA ALA A 34 10.30 4.41 -12.93
C ALA A 34 10.40 5.38 -11.74
N LYS A 35 9.34 5.51 -10.93
CA LYS A 35 9.29 6.47 -9.81
C LYS A 35 10.38 6.21 -8.75
N PRO A 36 10.52 5.00 -8.17
CA PRO A 36 11.59 4.69 -7.22
C PRO A 36 12.98 4.86 -7.81
N ILE A 37 13.16 4.55 -9.10
CA ILE A 37 14.45 4.71 -9.79
C ILE A 37 14.85 6.20 -9.86
N TYR A 38 13.90 7.09 -10.18
CA TYR A 38 14.16 8.54 -10.14
C TYR A 38 14.40 9.05 -8.72
N SER A 39 13.63 8.57 -7.73
CA SER A 39 13.77 8.92 -6.31
C SER A 39 15.16 8.54 -5.78
N LEU A 40 15.69 7.37 -6.17
CA LEU A 40 17.04 6.92 -5.82
C LEU A 40 18.13 7.87 -6.35
N ARG A 41 17.95 8.41 -7.56
CA ARG A 41 18.91 9.36 -8.15
C ARG A 41 19.06 10.62 -7.30
N GLU A 42 17.98 11.13 -6.71
CA GLU A 42 18.03 12.31 -5.83
C GLU A 42 18.86 12.03 -4.57
N VAL A 43 18.75 10.83 -4.00
CA VAL A 43 19.49 10.45 -2.77
C VAL A 43 20.98 10.28 -3.00
N LEU A 44 21.40 9.83 -4.19
CA LEU A 44 22.83 9.77 -4.55
C LEU A 44 23.46 11.16 -4.73
N VAL A 45 22.66 12.20 -4.95
CA VAL A 45 23.14 13.55 -5.26
C VAL A 45 23.14 14.46 -4.03
N ASP A 46 22.26 14.21 -3.05
CA ASP A 46 22.05 15.10 -1.89
C ASP A 46 22.68 14.58 -0.58
N ILE A 47 23.17 15.50 0.28
CA ILE A 47 24.02 15.19 1.46
C ILE A 47 23.23 14.72 2.69
N SER A 48 21.89 14.85 2.71
CA SER A 48 21.05 14.43 3.83
C SER A 48 20.67 12.94 3.75
N ILE A 49 21.66 12.08 4.00
CA ILE A 49 21.58 10.63 3.81
C ILE A 49 20.40 10.00 4.60
N GLY A 50 20.15 10.44 5.83
CA GLY A 50 19.19 9.78 6.73
C GLY A 50 17.73 9.88 6.30
N HIS A 51 17.23 11.10 6.03
CA HIS A 51 15.82 11.32 5.71
C HIS A 51 15.49 10.90 4.26
N SER A 52 16.45 11.05 3.35
CA SER A 52 16.32 10.66 1.96
C SER A 52 16.34 9.13 1.77
N PHE A 53 17.16 8.42 2.55
CA PHE A 53 17.20 6.96 2.51
C PHE A 53 15.90 6.31 2.99
N HIS A 54 15.33 6.78 4.12
CA HIS A 54 14.04 6.27 4.62
C HIS A 54 12.94 6.39 3.56
N LYS A 55 12.83 7.55 2.91
CA LYS A 55 11.85 7.80 1.84
C LYS A 55 12.00 6.81 0.68
N VAL A 56 13.24 6.57 0.22
CA VAL A 56 13.51 5.62 -0.87
C VAL A 56 13.14 4.20 -0.48
N VAL A 57 13.49 3.77 0.74
CA VAL A 57 13.14 2.43 1.22
C VAL A 57 11.63 2.25 1.28
N THR A 58 10.89 3.24 1.78
CA THR A 58 9.42 3.22 1.80
C THR A 58 8.82 3.21 0.38
N ASP A 59 9.37 3.99 -0.56
CA ASP A 59 8.93 4.01 -1.96
C ASP A 59 9.14 2.64 -2.64
N ILE A 60 10.31 2.02 -2.43
CA ILE A 60 10.63 0.68 -2.97
C ILE A 60 9.70 -0.37 -2.35
N LEU A 61 9.53 -0.36 -1.02
CA LEU A 61 8.69 -1.34 -0.33
C LEU A 61 7.22 -1.22 -0.75
N SER A 62 6.73 0.01 -0.96
CA SER A 62 5.39 0.26 -1.49
C SER A 62 5.23 -0.26 -2.91
N PHE A 63 6.27 -0.11 -3.73
CA PHE A 63 6.26 -0.63 -5.09
C PHE A 63 6.30 -2.17 -5.12
N LEU A 64 7.13 -2.81 -4.30
CA LEU A 64 7.18 -4.28 -4.18
C LEU A 64 5.82 -4.88 -3.86
N VAL A 65 5.10 -4.26 -2.93
CA VAL A 65 3.72 -4.66 -2.59
C VAL A 65 2.79 -4.62 -3.80
N VAL A 66 2.87 -3.56 -4.61
CA VAL A 66 2.04 -3.43 -5.82
C VAL A 66 2.39 -4.55 -6.83
N ILE A 67 3.68 -4.90 -6.98
CA ILE A 67 4.09 -6.04 -7.82
C ILE A 67 3.49 -7.34 -7.30
N GLU A 68 3.58 -7.60 -6.00
CA GLU A 68 3.10 -8.82 -5.36
C GLU A 68 1.59 -8.99 -5.58
N LEU A 69 0.81 -7.91 -5.43
CA LEU A 69 -0.61 -7.90 -5.71
C LEU A 69 -0.92 -8.23 -7.16
N PHE A 70 -0.24 -7.57 -8.11
CA PHE A 70 -0.45 -7.83 -9.54
C PHE A 70 -0.05 -9.26 -9.92
N ARG A 71 1.04 -9.79 -9.38
CA ARG A 71 1.45 -11.17 -9.58
C ARG A 71 0.38 -12.15 -9.10
N SER A 72 -0.21 -11.90 -7.92
CA SER A 72 -1.34 -12.69 -7.39
C SER A 72 -2.54 -12.68 -8.33
N PHE A 73 -2.91 -11.50 -8.86
CA PHE A 73 -4.00 -11.39 -9.83
C PHE A 73 -3.70 -12.17 -11.12
N VAL A 74 -2.49 -12.06 -11.65
CA VAL A 74 -2.09 -12.80 -12.87
C VAL A 74 -2.10 -14.31 -12.63
N ASP A 75 -1.57 -14.79 -11.51
CA ASP A 75 -1.56 -16.21 -11.14
C ASP A 75 -2.97 -16.77 -10.94
N PHE A 76 -3.88 -15.97 -10.35
CA PHE A 76 -5.29 -16.32 -10.20
C PHE A 76 -5.96 -16.61 -11.56
N PHE A 77 -5.70 -15.79 -12.57
CA PHE A 77 -6.28 -15.97 -13.90
C PHE A 77 -5.59 -17.05 -14.73
N GLY A 78 -4.28 -17.27 -14.54
CA GLY A 78 -3.51 -18.31 -15.22
C GLY A 78 -3.91 -19.73 -14.80
N ALA A 79 -4.20 -19.95 -13.51
CA ALA A 79 -4.48 -21.28 -12.98
C ALA A 79 -5.96 -21.72 -13.07
N HIS A 80 -6.89 -20.83 -13.44
CA HIS A 80 -8.35 -21.07 -13.45
C HIS A 80 -8.91 -21.69 -12.14
N ARG A 81 -8.15 -21.63 -11.05
CA ARG A 81 -8.50 -22.19 -9.73
C ARG A 81 -8.03 -21.22 -8.65
N PHE A 82 -8.95 -20.84 -7.78
CA PHE A 82 -8.68 -20.09 -6.55
C PHE A 82 -7.83 -20.97 -5.62
N ARG A 83 -6.50 -20.89 -5.74
CA ARG A 83 -5.60 -21.48 -4.74
C ARG A 83 -5.45 -20.45 -3.64
N LEU A 84 -6.03 -20.71 -2.47
CA LEU A 84 -5.99 -19.80 -1.33
C LEU A 84 -4.55 -19.33 -1.00
N HIS A 85 -3.56 -20.23 -1.15
CA HIS A 85 -2.14 -19.90 -1.02
C HIS A 85 -1.66 -18.79 -1.98
N ALA A 86 -2.13 -18.78 -3.23
CA ALA A 86 -1.72 -17.79 -4.23
C ALA A 86 -2.17 -16.36 -3.89
N VAL A 87 -3.17 -16.22 -3.00
CA VAL A 87 -3.70 -14.94 -2.55
C VAL A 87 -3.17 -14.59 -1.15
N ILE A 88 -3.04 -15.58 -0.27
CA ILE A 88 -2.57 -15.39 1.10
C ILE A 88 -1.12 -14.93 1.15
N ASP A 89 -0.20 -15.52 0.38
CA ASP A 89 1.22 -15.18 0.50
C ASP A 89 1.47 -13.68 0.15
N PRO A 90 0.93 -13.15 -0.96
CA PRO A 90 0.99 -11.72 -1.27
C PRO A 90 0.23 -10.84 -0.27
N ALA A 91 -0.93 -11.28 0.21
CA ALA A 91 -1.72 -10.55 1.19
C ALA A 91 -0.99 -10.43 2.54
N LEU A 92 -0.23 -11.44 2.94
CA LEU A 92 0.58 -11.40 4.16
C LEU A 92 1.71 -10.37 4.02
N VAL A 93 2.40 -10.33 2.88
CA VAL A 93 3.45 -9.33 2.59
C VAL A 93 2.86 -7.90 2.61
N LEU A 94 1.68 -7.70 2.02
CA LEU A 94 0.93 -6.44 2.08
C LEU A 94 0.63 -6.03 3.54
N LEU A 95 0.10 -6.96 4.35
CA LEU A 95 -0.22 -6.72 5.76
C LEU A 95 1.03 -6.39 6.57
N MET A 96 2.13 -7.09 6.34
CA MET A 96 3.40 -6.82 7.04
C MET A 96 3.97 -5.45 6.67
N ARG A 97 3.90 -5.06 5.39
CA ARG A 97 4.31 -3.71 4.95
C ARG A 97 3.49 -2.64 5.66
N GLU A 98 2.17 -2.79 5.70
CA GLU A 98 1.29 -1.82 6.34
C GLU A 98 1.56 -1.75 7.85
N LEU A 99 1.78 -2.89 8.50
CA LEU A 99 2.14 -2.95 9.91
C LEU A 99 3.45 -2.22 10.21
N ILE A 100 4.48 -2.40 9.38
CA ILE A 100 5.77 -1.73 9.52
C ILE A 100 5.62 -0.22 9.31
N ASP A 101 4.87 0.20 8.29
CA ASP A 101 4.65 1.62 7.99
C ASP A 101 3.91 2.32 9.13
N ILE A 102 2.84 1.70 9.65
CA ILE A 102 2.10 2.19 10.82
C ILE A 102 3.02 2.30 12.04
N LEU A 103 3.83 1.28 12.30
CA LEU A 103 4.72 1.24 13.45
C LEU A 103 5.79 2.35 13.39
N TYR A 104 6.33 2.62 12.20
CA TYR A 104 7.43 3.56 12.02
C TYR A 104 6.98 5.00 11.83
N ASN A 105 5.89 5.24 11.09
CA ASN A 105 5.44 6.58 10.73
C ASN A 105 4.38 7.16 11.68
N ASN A 106 3.68 6.32 12.48
CA ASN A 106 2.61 6.76 13.38
C ASN A 106 2.80 6.48 14.89
N PRO A 107 4.01 6.44 15.49
CA PRO A 107 4.15 6.20 16.93
C PRO A 107 3.51 7.31 17.80
N SER A 108 3.24 8.48 17.22
CA SER A 108 2.82 9.68 17.95
C SER A 108 1.31 9.96 17.94
N ILE A 109 0.49 9.31 17.10
CA ILE A 109 -0.97 9.59 17.09
C ILE A 109 -1.64 9.06 18.36
N HIS A 110 -1.33 7.83 18.78
CA HIS A 110 -1.83 7.30 20.06
C HIS A 110 -1.20 7.96 21.28
N LEU A 111 0.09 8.30 21.23
CA LEU A 111 0.76 8.95 22.36
C LEU A 111 0.26 10.38 22.55
N LYS A 112 -0.03 11.12 21.47
CA LYS A 112 -0.60 12.48 21.54
C LYS A 112 -2.01 12.48 22.09
N GLU A 113 -2.88 11.55 21.69
CA GLU A 113 -4.23 11.46 22.24
C GLU A 113 -4.22 11.03 23.71
N LEU A 114 -3.32 10.13 24.11
CA LEU A 114 -3.12 9.77 25.51
C LEU A 114 -2.60 10.96 26.34
N VAL A 115 -1.57 11.66 25.85
CA VAL A 115 -1.02 12.86 26.48
C VAL A 115 -2.06 13.98 26.53
N ARG A 116 -2.88 14.16 25.50
CA ARG A 116 -3.98 15.13 25.47
C ARG A 116 -5.06 14.80 26.50
N THR A 117 -5.45 13.53 26.59
CA THR A 117 -6.43 13.05 27.57
C THR A 117 -5.91 13.21 29.00
N LEU A 118 -4.62 12.89 29.22
CA LEU A 118 -3.97 13.09 30.51
C LEU A 118 -3.80 14.59 30.84
N ALA A 119 -3.41 15.41 29.87
CA ALA A 119 -3.26 16.86 30.05
C ALA A 119 -4.59 17.53 30.36
N VAL A 120 -5.70 17.14 29.72
CA VAL A 120 -7.05 17.64 30.06
C VAL A 120 -7.46 17.21 31.47
N ARG A 121 -7.08 16.00 31.91
CA ARG A 121 -7.38 15.49 33.26
C ARG A 121 -6.52 16.13 34.35
N TYR A 122 -5.31 16.57 34.01
CA TYR A 122 -4.31 17.08 34.97
C TYR A 122 -4.03 18.58 34.86
N SER A 123 -4.58 19.31 33.88
CA SER A 123 -4.53 20.78 33.82
C SER A 123 -5.62 21.33 34.74
N PRO A 124 -5.29 21.70 35.99
CA PRO A 124 -6.28 22.32 36.87
C PRO A 124 -6.53 23.72 36.31
N GLY A 125 -7.80 24.10 36.20
CA GLY A 125 -8.18 25.42 35.71
C GLY A 125 -7.33 26.51 36.36
N GLN A 126 -6.52 27.19 35.55
CA GLN A 126 -5.93 28.44 35.95
C GLN A 126 -7.10 29.42 36.09
N SER A 127 -7.56 29.60 37.32
CA SER A 127 -8.47 30.68 37.69
C SER A 127 -7.73 31.99 37.41
N VAL A 128 -7.97 32.55 36.24
CA VAL A 128 -7.61 33.94 35.95
C VAL A 128 -8.51 34.80 36.83
N ASP A 129 -7.85 35.58 37.69
CA ASP A 129 -8.41 36.50 38.68
C ASP A 129 -9.55 37.36 38.10
N VAL A 130 -10.59 37.56 38.91
CA VAL A 130 -11.46 38.74 38.78
C VAL A 130 -11.62 39.36 40.16
N GLU A 131 -10.80 40.39 40.36
CA GLU A 131 -11.19 41.69 40.92
C GLU A 131 -11.99 41.69 42.23
N GLY A 132 -11.31 42.01 43.33
CA GLY A 132 -11.95 42.23 44.63
C GLY A 132 -11.04 42.89 45.66
N MET A 133 -11.03 44.23 45.63
CA MET A 133 -10.64 45.19 46.69
C MET A 133 -9.15 45.49 46.92
#